data_AF-A0A817P6C2-F1
#
_entry.id   AF-A0A817P6C2-F1
#
_cell.length_a   1.000
_cell.length_b   1.000
_cell.length_c   1.000
_cell.angle_alpha   90.00
_cell.angle_beta   90.00
_cell.angle_gamma   90.00
#
_symmetry.space_group_name_H-M   'P 1'
#
loop_
_entity.id
_entity.type
_entity.pdbx_description
1 polymer ?
#
loop_
_entity_poly.entity_id
_entity_poly.type
_entity_poly.pdbx_seq_one_letter_code
_entity_poly.pdbx_strand_id
1 'polypeptide(L)'
;MFPRVAYHGTAINAIQSILNDGLALPGTVTIGGKRINPPKSHIARNKTAFGVSDFPSAIFLSPSVYYSADPTYTKTFSYGDRILVPVLECSVKSQYYTTNRCTVPTYRKHKGDDMETIEWRVKDPQNIEINAILFIIKINSIDAAKMERIIKAFILLKMREGRTVLE
;
A
#
# COMPACT_ATOMS: atom_id res chain seq x y z
N MET A 1 -2.61 -17.31 19.43
CA MET A 1 -3.73 -17.29 18.46
C MET A 1 -3.65 -15.98 17.68
N PHE A 2 -3.91 -15.99 16.37
CA PHE A 2 -3.89 -14.81 15.50
C PHE A 2 -5.32 -14.42 15.07
N PRO A 3 -6.12 -13.77 15.93
CA PRO A 3 -7.55 -13.60 15.68
C PRO A 3 -7.91 -12.40 14.79
N ARG A 4 -6.92 -11.57 14.40
CA ARG A 4 -7.17 -10.32 13.69
C ARG A 4 -6.57 -10.36 12.29
N VAL A 5 -7.41 -10.21 11.27
CA VAL A 5 -6.96 -10.05 9.89
C VAL A 5 -6.60 -8.58 9.64
N ALA A 6 -5.48 -8.37 8.96
CA ALA A 6 -4.99 -7.08 8.51
C ALA A 6 -4.24 -7.24 7.19
N TYR A 7 -3.88 -6.12 6.57
CA TYR A 7 -3.32 -6.07 5.23
C TYR A 7 -2.01 -5.31 5.21
N HIS A 8 -1.02 -5.79 4.45
CA HIS A 8 0.27 -5.14 4.25
C HIS A 8 0.45 -4.77 2.77
N GLY A 9 0.51 -3.47 2.46
CA GLY A 9 0.92 -3.01 1.14
C GLY A 9 2.40 -3.29 0.90
N THR A 10 2.76 -3.84 -0.25
CA THR A 10 4.16 -4.14 -0.57
C THR A 10 4.49 -3.85 -2.04
N ALA A 11 5.70 -4.17 -2.48
CA ALA A 11 6.08 -4.13 -3.89
C ALA A 11 6.18 -5.56 -4.44
N ILE A 12 5.85 -5.75 -5.72
CA ILE A 12 5.88 -7.08 -6.35
C ILE A 12 7.25 -7.76 -6.24
N ASN A 13 8.33 -6.97 -6.34
CA ASN A 13 9.70 -7.47 -6.22
C ASN A 13 10.13 -7.79 -4.78
N ALA A 14 9.33 -7.44 -3.78
CA ALA A 14 9.56 -7.80 -2.38
C ALA A 14 8.88 -9.11 -1.99
N ILE A 15 7.85 -9.56 -2.73
CA ILE A 15 7.05 -10.74 -2.37
C ILE A 15 7.92 -11.98 -2.18
N GLN A 16 8.83 -12.28 -3.10
CA GLN A 16 9.68 -13.48 -3.01
C GLN A 16 10.53 -13.48 -1.73
N SER A 17 11.11 -12.33 -1.36
CA SER A 17 11.87 -12.21 -0.11
C SER A 17 10.94 -12.36 1.09
N ILE A 18 9.76 -11.75 1.07
CA ILE A 18 8.80 -11.89 2.18
C ILE A 18 8.33 -13.34 2.36
N LEU A 19 8.14 -14.09 1.28
CA LEU A 19 7.77 -15.52 1.38
C LEU A 19 8.90 -16.39 1.95
N ASN A 20 10.16 -16.02 1.69
CA ASN A 20 11.32 -16.77 2.16
C ASN A 20 11.77 -16.36 3.59
N ASP A 21 11.72 -15.07 3.89
CA ASP A 21 12.28 -14.43 5.08
C ASP A 21 11.21 -14.04 6.11
N GLY A 22 9.95 -14.02 5.71
CA GLY A 22 8.87 -13.35 6.45
C GLY A 22 8.89 -11.82 6.27
N LEU A 23 7.98 -11.14 6.96
CA LEU A 23 8.05 -9.69 7.09
C LEU A 23 9.23 -9.30 7.98
N ALA A 24 9.89 -8.19 7.66
CA ALA A 24 11.11 -7.78 8.34
C ALA A 24 11.08 -6.29 8.70
N LEU A 25 11.65 -5.95 9.84
CA LEU A 25 11.83 -4.57 10.26
C LEU A 25 12.95 -3.89 9.45
N PRO A 26 12.89 -2.55 9.31
CA PRO A 26 14.04 -1.80 8.81
C PRO A 26 15.29 -2.02 9.67
N GLY A 27 16.40 -2.36 9.01
CA GLY A 27 17.66 -2.74 9.62
C GLY A 27 17.93 -4.25 9.57
N THR A 28 16.91 -5.10 9.39
CA THR A 28 17.08 -6.56 9.26
C THR A 28 17.84 -6.92 7.99
N VAL A 29 18.71 -7.93 8.08
CA VAL A 29 19.39 -8.54 6.92
C VAL A 29 18.63 -9.80 6.55
N THR A 30 18.20 -9.90 5.30
CA THR A 30 17.48 -11.08 4.78
C THR A 30 18.43 -12.25 4.55
N ILE A 31 17.90 -13.46 4.33
CA ILE A 31 18.68 -14.66 3.99
C ILE A 31 19.55 -14.42 2.74
N GLY A 32 19.07 -13.61 1.80
CA GLY A 32 19.83 -13.16 0.62
C GLY A 32 20.90 -12.11 0.88
N GLY A 33 21.22 -11.80 2.15
CA GLY A 33 22.25 -10.83 2.54
C GLY A 33 21.87 -9.36 2.36
N LYS A 34 20.62 -9.06 1.95
CA LYS A 34 20.17 -7.69 1.70
C LYS A 34 19.67 -7.07 3.01
N ARG A 35 20.19 -5.89 3.35
CA ARG A 35 19.65 -5.10 4.46
C ARG A 35 18.40 -4.35 4.03
N ILE A 36 17.30 -4.57 4.74
CA ILE A 36 16.05 -3.82 4.59
C ILE A 36 16.26 -2.41 5.15
N ASN A 37 15.99 -1.38 4.36
CA ASN A 37 16.10 0.00 4.77
C ASN A 37 14.82 0.75 4.36
N PRO A 38 14.40 1.79 5.11
CA PRO A 38 13.33 2.65 4.67
C PRO A 38 13.73 3.32 3.34
N PRO A 39 12.79 3.57 2.42
CA PRO A 39 13.06 4.36 1.22
C PRO A 39 13.66 5.73 1.55
N LYS A 40 14.49 6.30 0.66
CA LYS A 40 15.12 7.61 0.88
C LYS A 40 14.12 8.75 1.14
N SER A 41 12.93 8.67 0.55
CA SER A 41 11.84 9.63 0.72
C SER A 41 10.95 9.36 1.94
N HIS A 42 11.31 8.41 2.80
CA HIS A 42 10.58 8.03 4.01
C HIS A 42 11.18 8.70 5.25
N ILE A 43 10.39 8.78 6.33
CA ILE A 43 10.90 9.17 7.66
C ILE A 43 12.07 8.26 8.02
N ALA A 44 13.22 8.87 8.32
CA ALA A 44 14.45 8.17 8.67
C ALA A 44 14.33 7.44 10.02
N ARG A 45 15.17 6.42 10.21
CA ARG A 45 15.30 5.73 11.51
C ARG A 45 15.72 6.72 12.61
N ASN A 46 15.39 6.39 13.85
CA ASN A 46 15.62 7.20 15.05
C ASN A 46 14.92 8.57 15.02
N LYS A 47 13.89 8.74 14.19
CA LYS A 47 13.07 9.95 14.15
C LYS A 47 11.68 9.67 14.71
N THR A 48 11.22 10.60 15.54
CA THR A 48 9.85 10.63 16.03
C THR A 48 8.95 11.28 14.99
N ALA A 49 7.82 10.65 14.70
CA ALA A 49 6.78 11.20 13.85
C ALA A 49 5.41 10.73 14.33
N PHE A 50 4.39 11.58 14.20
CA PHE A 50 3.01 11.27 14.61
C PHE A 50 2.89 10.77 16.07
N GLY A 51 3.76 11.25 16.97
CA GLY A 51 3.80 10.81 18.37
C GLY A 51 4.47 9.45 18.62
N VAL A 52 5.02 8.80 17.59
CA VAL A 52 5.69 7.50 17.69
C VAL A 52 7.21 7.66 17.61
N SER A 53 7.92 7.19 18.63
CA SER A 53 9.39 7.15 18.65
C SER A 53 9.93 6.10 17.67
N ASP A 54 11.02 6.45 16.98
CA ASP A 54 11.59 5.64 15.89
C ASP A 54 10.50 5.10 14.95
N PHE A 55 9.73 6.02 14.38
CA PHE A 55 8.54 5.74 13.57
C PHE A 55 8.73 4.56 12.59
N PRO A 56 9.77 4.50 11.73
CA PRO A 56 9.90 3.40 10.77
C PRO A 56 10.21 2.04 11.40
N SER A 57 10.48 1.93 12.70
CA SER A 57 10.87 0.71 13.40
C SER A 57 9.68 -0.17 13.78
N ALA A 58 8.80 -0.41 12.82
CA ALA A 58 7.66 -1.31 12.93
C ALA A 58 7.25 -1.83 11.56
N ILE A 59 6.60 -2.99 11.53
CA ILE A 59 5.84 -3.44 10.37
C ILE A 59 4.47 -2.76 10.43
N PHE A 60 4.13 -2.09 9.34
CA PHE A 60 2.84 -1.45 9.16
C PHE A 60 1.81 -2.43 8.59
N LEU A 61 0.64 -2.49 9.20
CA LEU A 61 -0.54 -3.24 8.74
C LEU A 61 -1.78 -2.34 8.83
N SER A 62 -2.87 -2.73 8.18
CA SER A 62 -4.16 -2.05 8.32
C SER A 62 -5.32 -3.03 8.28
N PRO A 63 -6.41 -2.86 9.05
CA PRO A 63 -7.64 -3.61 8.83
C PRO A 63 -8.32 -3.26 7.50
N SER A 64 -7.91 -2.17 6.84
CA SER A 64 -8.44 -1.74 5.54
C SER A 64 -7.51 -2.16 4.40
N VAL A 65 -8.01 -3.04 3.55
CA VAL A 65 -7.32 -3.41 2.30
C VAL A 65 -7.12 -2.21 1.39
N TYR A 66 -8.03 -1.23 1.40
CA TYR A 66 -7.93 -0.02 0.58
C TYR A 66 -6.82 0.91 1.08
N TYR A 67 -6.67 1.04 2.40
CA TYR A 67 -5.58 1.82 3.00
C TYR A 67 -4.23 1.20 2.72
N SER A 68 -4.09 -0.12 2.89
CA SER A 68 -2.85 -0.83 2.52
C SER A 68 -2.59 -0.84 1.02
N ALA A 69 -3.60 -0.61 0.19
CA ALA A 69 -3.48 -0.47 -1.26
C ALA A 69 -3.23 0.98 -1.73
N ASP A 70 -3.06 1.93 -0.82
CA ASP A 70 -2.76 3.32 -1.14
C ASP A 70 -1.35 3.44 -1.75
N PRO A 71 -1.15 4.30 -2.77
CA PRO A 71 0.16 4.50 -3.40
C PRO A 71 1.29 4.90 -2.44
N THR A 72 0.97 5.39 -1.24
CA THR A 72 1.93 5.68 -0.18
C THR A 72 2.64 4.41 0.33
N TYR A 73 1.92 3.28 0.38
CA TYR A 73 2.41 2.03 0.98
C TYR A 73 2.81 0.97 -0.03
N THR A 74 2.26 1.03 -1.25
CA THR A 74 2.47 -0.01 -2.25
C THR A 74 2.65 0.56 -3.65
N LYS A 75 3.37 -0.18 -4.49
CA LYS A 75 3.57 0.15 -5.90
C LYS A 75 2.75 -0.78 -6.78
N THR A 76 2.13 -0.18 -7.80
CA THR A 76 1.50 -0.95 -8.86
C THR A 76 2.53 -1.72 -9.68
N PHE A 77 2.10 -2.79 -10.30
CA PHE A 77 2.85 -3.47 -11.36
C PHE A 77 1.91 -3.86 -12.50
N SER A 78 2.49 -4.10 -13.67
CA SER A 78 1.73 -4.55 -14.84
C SER A 78 1.85 -6.07 -14.97
N TYR A 79 0.75 -6.73 -15.32
CA TYR A 79 0.72 -8.15 -15.66
C TYR A 79 -0.30 -8.38 -16.79
N GLY A 80 0.18 -8.70 -17.98
CA GLY A 80 -0.63 -8.66 -19.20
C GLY A 80 -1.21 -7.26 -19.43
N ASP A 81 -2.49 -7.18 -19.79
CA ASP A 81 -3.24 -5.93 -20.01
C ASP A 81 -3.80 -5.33 -18.71
N ARG A 82 -3.24 -5.65 -17.54
CA ARG A 82 -3.76 -5.21 -16.24
C ARG A 82 -2.72 -4.44 -15.44
N ILE A 83 -3.20 -3.48 -14.64
CA ILE A 83 -2.43 -2.84 -13.57
C ILE A 83 -2.95 -3.36 -12.23
N LEU A 84 -2.06 -3.97 -11.46
CA LEU A 84 -2.36 -4.65 -10.21
C LEU A 84 -1.60 -3.99 -9.05
N VAL A 85 -2.13 -4.16 -7.83
CA VAL A 85 -1.49 -3.75 -6.58
C VAL A 85 -1.34 -4.97 -5.68
N PRO A 86 -0.11 -5.32 -5.26
CA PRO A 86 0.13 -6.45 -4.37
C PRO A 86 -0.10 -6.04 -2.92
N VAL A 87 -0.96 -6.79 -2.24
CA VAL A 87 -1.25 -6.65 -0.81
C VAL A 87 -1.19 -8.01 -0.16
N LEU A 88 -0.53 -8.13 0.99
CA LEU A 88 -0.56 -9.36 1.78
C LEU A 88 -1.74 -9.30 2.73
N GLU A 89 -2.52 -10.37 2.80
CA GLU A 89 -3.42 -10.61 3.92
C GLU A 89 -2.63 -11.30 5.02
N CYS A 90 -2.72 -10.76 6.23
CA CYS A 90 -1.99 -11.23 7.39
C CYS A 90 -2.94 -11.44 8.58
N SER A 91 -2.64 -12.42 9.41
CA SER A 91 -3.21 -12.55 10.75
C SER A 91 -2.24 -12.01 11.79
N VAL A 92 -2.75 -11.31 12.82
CA VAL A 92 -1.94 -10.66 13.86
C VAL A 92 -2.35 -11.17 15.23
N LYS A 93 -1.38 -11.45 16.11
CA LYS A 93 -1.68 -11.80 17.51
C LYS A 93 -2.26 -10.59 18.25
N SER A 94 -3.33 -10.81 19.01
CA SER A 94 -3.89 -9.78 19.89
C SER A 94 -2.84 -9.21 20.84
N GLN A 95 -2.93 -7.92 21.15
CA GLN A 95 -2.05 -7.20 22.08
C GLN A 95 -0.60 -6.97 21.58
N TYR A 96 -0.19 -7.52 20.43
CA TYR A 96 1.14 -7.32 19.86
C TYR A 96 1.22 -6.23 18.79
N TYR A 97 0.19 -5.38 18.72
CA TYR A 97 0.15 -4.24 17.82
C TYR A 97 -0.39 -3.01 18.52
N THR A 98 0.01 -1.83 18.07
CA THR A 98 -0.64 -0.58 18.44
C THR A 98 -1.50 -0.08 17.28
N THR A 99 -2.61 0.55 17.59
CA THR A 99 -3.46 1.24 16.60
C THR A 99 -3.14 2.72 16.61
N ASN A 100 -3.15 3.33 15.43
CA ASN A 100 -2.87 4.74 15.22
C ASN A 100 -3.85 5.30 14.20
N ARG A 101 -4.04 6.61 14.27
CA ARG A 101 -4.80 7.35 13.26
C ARG A 101 -4.13 7.29 11.90
N CYS A 102 -4.91 7.58 10.86
CA CYS A 102 -4.44 7.76 9.50
C CYS A 102 -3.28 8.76 9.43
N THR A 103 -2.21 8.36 8.75
CA THR A 103 -1.01 9.17 8.49
C THR A 103 -0.91 9.65 7.04
N VAL A 104 -1.81 9.20 6.15
CA VAL A 104 -1.88 9.61 4.73
C VAL A 104 -2.88 10.75 4.54
N PRO A 105 -2.42 12.01 4.32
CA PRO A 105 -3.32 13.17 4.27
C PRO A 105 -4.32 13.14 3.11
N THR A 106 -3.97 12.48 2.01
CA THR A 106 -4.78 12.40 0.79
C THR A 106 -5.69 11.16 0.76
N TYR A 107 -5.68 10.34 1.80
CA TYR A 107 -6.46 9.10 1.80
C TYR A 107 -7.95 9.40 1.93
N ARG A 108 -8.74 8.86 0.98
CA ARG A 108 -10.19 8.93 1.02
C ARG A 108 -10.73 7.73 1.78
N LYS A 109 -11.46 8.00 2.86
CA LYS A 109 -12.14 6.99 3.68
C LYS A 109 -13.06 6.10 2.85
N HIS A 110 -12.93 4.79 2.99
CA HIS A 110 -13.82 3.77 2.42
C HIS A 110 -14.83 3.29 3.49
N LYS A 111 -15.87 2.58 3.05
CA LYS A 111 -16.86 2.00 3.97
C LYS A 111 -16.19 0.99 4.89
N GLY A 112 -16.39 1.15 6.20
CA GLY A 112 -15.81 0.28 7.24
C GLY A 112 -14.45 0.74 7.77
N ASP A 113 -13.83 1.74 7.17
CA ASP A 113 -12.60 2.33 7.70
C ASP A 113 -12.89 3.07 9.01
N ASP A 114 -12.02 2.88 10.01
CA ASP A 114 -11.95 3.72 11.20
C ASP A 114 -10.65 4.53 11.19
N MET A 115 -10.78 5.83 10.87
CA MET A 115 -9.64 6.70 10.63
C MET A 115 -8.77 6.95 11.87
N GLU A 116 -9.27 6.69 13.07
CA GLU A 116 -8.50 6.83 14.32
C GLU A 116 -7.69 5.58 14.67
N THR A 117 -8.01 4.43 14.05
CA THR A 117 -7.37 3.13 14.37
C THR A 117 -6.91 2.34 13.14
N ILE A 118 -6.91 2.96 11.95
CA ILE A 118 -6.63 2.33 10.65
C ILE A 118 -5.16 1.89 10.47
N GLU A 119 -4.22 2.45 11.23
CA GLU A 119 -2.79 2.14 11.10
C GLU A 119 -2.33 1.25 12.27
N TRP A 120 -1.99 0.00 11.97
CA TRP A 120 -1.48 -0.94 12.95
C TRP A 120 0.04 -1.03 12.84
N ARG A 121 0.73 -0.94 13.98
CA ARG A 121 2.18 -1.11 14.07
C ARG A 121 2.52 -2.35 14.85
N VAL A 122 3.31 -3.23 14.26
CA VAL A 122 3.81 -4.45 14.90
C VAL A 122 5.33 -4.36 15.01
N LYS A 123 5.87 -4.45 16.23
CA LYS A 123 7.31 -4.32 16.49
C LYS A 123 8.08 -5.62 16.38
N ASP A 124 7.40 -6.76 16.38
CA ASP A 124 8.01 -8.07 16.29
C ASP A 124 7.31 -8.91 15.21
N PRO A 125 8.01 -9.22 14.09
CA PRO A 125 7.43 -9.97 12.98
C PRO A 125 6.87 -11.33 13.34
N GLN A 126 7.34 -11.98 14.42
CA GLN A 126 6.83 -13.30 14.86
C GLN A 126 5.37 -13.26 15.34
N ASN A 127 4.80 -12.06 15.45
CA ASN A 127 3.41 -11.83 15.81
C ASN A 127 2.51 -11.57 14.60
N ILE A 128 3.03 -11.82 13.39
CA ILE A 128 2.32 -11.75 12.12
C ILE A 128 2.44 -13.09 11.39
N GLU A 129 1.31 -13.59 10.91
CA GLU A 129 1.24 -14.72 9.98
C GLU A 129 0.75 -14.20 8.63
N ILE A 130 1.38 -14.63 7.53
CA ILE A 130 0.93 -14.27 6.18
C ILE A 130 -0.04 -15.36 5.72
N ASN A 131 -1.28 -14.97 5.45
CA ASN A 131 -2.32 -15.89 5.02
C ASN A 131 -2.31 -16.06 3.49
N ALA A 132 -2.23 -14.93 2.77
CA ALA A 132 -2.40 -14.90 1.33
C ALA A 132 -1.74 -13.67 0.69
N ILE A 133 -1.48 -13.79 -0.62
CA ILE A 133 -1.12 -12.67 -1.48
C ILE A 133 -2.35 -12.30 -2.31
N LEU A 134 -2.79 -11.05 -2.19
CA LEU A 134 -3.90 -10.48 -2.92
C LEU A 134 -3.37 -9.56 -4.02
N PHE A 135 -4.01 -9.62 -5.20
CA PHE A 135 -3.73 -8.70 -6.31
C PHE A 135 -4.98 -7.87 -6.61
N ILE A 136 -4.97 -6.62 -6.14
CA ILE A 136 -6.08 -5.69 -6.35
C ILE A 136 -5.95 -5.10 -7.74
N ILE A 137 -6.99 -5.25 -8.56
CA ILE A 137 -7.03 -4.72 -9.91
C ILE A 137 -7.28 -3.21 -9.84
N LYS A 138 -6.33 -2.40 -10.30
CA LYS A 138 -6.50 -0.95 -10.48
C LYS A 138 -6.96 -0.60 -11.89
N ILE A 139 -6.44 -1.31 -12.89
CA ILE A 139 -6.89 -1.21 -14.29
C ILE A 139 -7.06 -2.63 -14.83
N ASN A 140 -8.27 -2.95 -15.29
CA ASN A 140 -8.62 -4.28 -15.79
C ASN A 140 -8.28 -4.49 -17.28
N SER A 141 -8.17 -3.39 -18.04
CA SER A 141 -7.65 -3.37 -19.41
C SER A 141 -6.93 -2.03 -19.64
N ILE A 142 -5.61 -2.07 -19.83
CA ILE A 142 -4.79 -0.91 -20.12
C ILE A 142 -5.19 -0.35 -21.50
N ASP A 143 -5.42 -1.22 -22.47
CA ASP A 143 -5.78 -0.80 -23.82
C ASP A 143 -7.15 -0.14 -23.90
N ALA A 144 -8.17 -0.70 -23.23
CA ALA A 144 -9.47 -0.03 -23.13
C ALA A 144 -9.36 1.33 -22.41
N ALA A 145 -8.59 1.40 -21.31
CA ALA A 145 -8.39 2.64 -20.57
C ALA A 145 -7.62 3.70 -21.38
N LYS A 146 -6.71 3.29 -22.28
CA LYS A 146 -6.03 4.20 -23.23
C LYS A 146 -7.02 4.71 -24.27
N MET A 147 -7.82 3.82 -24.86
CA MET A 147 -8.79 4.18 -25.89
C MET A 147 -9.83 5.17 -25.37
N GLU A 148 -10.34 4.95 -24.16
CA GLU A 148 -11.27 5.86 -23.49
C GLU A 148 -10.68 7.27 -23.30
N ARG A 149 -9.40 7.36 -22.92
CA ARG A 149 -8.70 8.66 -22.78
C ARG A 149 -8.55 9.37 -24.11
N ILE A 150 -8.21 8.64 -25.18
CA ILE A 150 -8.09 9.20 -26.53
C ILE A 150 -9.42 9.76 -27.00
N ILE A 151 -10.51 8.98 -26.84
CA ILE A 151 -11.87 9.42 -27.20
C ILE A 151 -12.26 10.67 -26.41
N LYS A 152 -12.04 10.68 -25.09
CA LYS A 152 -12.33 11.84 -24.23
C LYS A 152 -11.52 13.07 -24.66
N ALA A 153 -10.24 12.92 -24.97
CA ALA A 153 -9.41 14.02 -25.44
C ALA A 153 -9.90 14.58 -26.78
N PHE A 154 -10.28 13.72 -27.72
CA PHE A 154 -10.83 14.12 -29.02
C PHE A 154 -12.15 14.89 -28.88
N ILE A 155 -13.07 14.40 -28.04
CA ILE A 155 -14.33 15.11 -27.73
C ILE A 155 -14.03 16.49 -27.13
N LEU A 156 -13.11 16.57 -26.18
CA LEU A 156 -12.75 17.83 -25.52
C LEU A 156 -12.17 18.85 -26.50
N LEU A 157 -11.35 18.41 -27.47
CA LEU A 157 -10.80 19.25 -28.53
C LEU A 157 -11.91 19.77 -29.44
N LYS A 158 -12.80 18.90 -29.91
CA LYS A 158 -13.94 19.30 -30.76
C LYS A 158 -14.89 20.29 -30.08
N MET A 159 -15.12 20.11 -28.77
CA MET A 159 -15.91 21.07 -27.98
C MET A 159 -15.24 22.43 -27.81
N ARG A 160 -13.91 22.51 -27.87
CA ARG A 160 -13.18 23.79 -27.84
C ARG A 160 -13.22 24.48 -29.20
N GLU A 161 -13.00 23.74 -30.29
CA GLU A 161 -13.10 24.25 -31.66
C GLU A 161 -14.50 24.78 -31.98
N GLY A 162 -15.56 24.13 -31.47
CA GLY A 162 -16.95 24.56 -31.66
C GLY A 162 -17.38 25.78 -30.84
N ARG A 163 -16.61 26.19 -29.82
CA ARG A 163 -16.90 27.40 -29.03
C ARG A 163 -16.26 28.67 -29.60
N THR A 164 -15.22 28.53 -30.42
CA THR A 164 -14.51 29.64 -31.07
C THR A 164 -15.23 30.23 -32.29
N VAL A 165 -16.43 29.76 -32.64
CA VAL A 165 -17.20 30.20 -33.83
C VAL A 165 -18.42 31.06 -33.45
N LEU A 166 -18.60 31.42 -32.17
CA LEU A 166 -19.75 32.16 -31.67
C LEU A 166 -19.38 33.48 -30.94
N GLU A 167 -18.21 34.06 -31.24
CA GLU A 167 -17.85 35.43 -30.83
C GLU A 167 -17.82 36.39 -32.03
#